data_AF-A0A5C7Z8T6-F1
#
_entry.id   AF-A0A5C7Z8T6-F1
#
_cell.length_a   1.000
_cell.length_b   1.000
_cell.length_c   1.000
_cell.angle_alpha   90.00
_cell.angle_beta   90.00
_cell.angle_gamma   90.00
#
_symmetry.space_group_name_H-M   'P 1'
#
loop_
_entity.id
_entity.type
_entity.pdbx_description
1 polymer ?
#
loop_
_entity_poly.entity_id
_entity_poly.type
_entity_poly.pdbx_seq_one_letter_code
_entity_poly.pdbx_strand_id
1 'polypeptide(L)'
;MRDLFIEKMYEISKKPYQRFFKKGKAWDINVNQLIQLPSDSLGFHLGCFLLKYNFEIQPKLEDHDIIHVLTNTGISVVDEIGMQYYLYGNGKRSLYLLM
;
A
#
# COMPACT_ATOMS: atom_id res chain seq x y z
N MET A 1 4.53 -8.77 -21.73
CA MET A 1 4.85 -10.19 -21.45
C MET A 1 5.61 -10.36 -20.14
N ARG A 2 6.67 -9.57 -19.86
CA ARG A 2 7.32 -9.55 -18.54
C ARG A 2 6.40 -9.05 -17.43
N ASP A 3 5.59 -8.03 -17.70
CA ASP A 3 4.69 -7.43 -16.70
C ASP A 3 3.66 -8.42 -16.19
N LEU A 4 3.04 -9.20 -17.09
CA LEU A 4 2.11 -10.30 -16.74
C LEU A 4 2.76 -11.38 -15.87
N PHE A 5 4.06 -11.64 -16.06
CA PHE A 5 4.80 -12.60 -15.24
C PHE A 5 5.05 -12.04 -13.83
N ILE A 6 5.47 -10.78 -13.74
CA ILE A 6 5.69 -10.08 -12.46
C ILE A 6 4.37 -9.96 -11.67
N GLU A 7 3.29 -9.56 -12.33
CA GLU A 7 1.95 -9.47 -11.72
C GLU A 7 1.48 -10.82 -11.18
N LYS A 8 1.68 -11.90 -11.95
CA LYS A 8 1.33 -13.25 -11.51
C LYS A 8 2.19 -13.75 -10.35
N MET A 9 3.49 -13.42 -10.34
CA MET A 9 4.36 -13.69 -9.20
C MET A 9 3.96 -12.90 -7.96
N TYR A 10 3.54 -11.65 -8.12
CA TYR A 10 3.01 -10.82 -7.04
C TYR A 10 1.74 -11.44 -6.44
N GLU A 11 0.76 -11.82 -7.27
CA GLU A 11 -0.47 -12.46 -6.82
C GLU A 11 -0.23 -13.79 -6.07
N ILE A 12 0.72 -14.60 -6.56
CA ILE A 12 1.09 -15.88 -5.92
C ILE A 12 1.82 -15.64 -4.59
N SER A 13 2.70 -14.65 -4.51
CA SER A 13 3.52 -14.36 -3.32
C SER A 13 2.77 -13.57 -2.25
N LYS A 14 1.77 -12.77 -2.63
CA LYS A 14 0.97 -11.92 -1.73
C LYS A 14 0.21 -12.73 -0.67
N LYS A 15 -0.48 -13.80 -1.07
CA LYS A 15 -1.28 -14.64 -0.15
C LYS A 15 -0.44 -15.29 0.97
N PRO A 16 0.70 -15.98 0.68
CA PRO A 16 1.56 -16.50 1.73
C PRO A 16 2.21 -15.38 2.55
N TYR A 17 2.62 -14.27 1.93
CA TYR A 17 3.18 -13.14 2.68
C TYR A 17 2.20 -12.53 3.69
N GLN A 18 0.96 -12.27 3.27
CA GLN A 18 -0.13 -11.78 4.14
C GLN A 18 -0.46 -12.76 5.28
N ARG A 19 -0.30 -14.07 5.05
CA ARG A 19 -0.60 -15.10 6.05
C ARG A 19 0.52 -15.26 7.08
N PHE A 20 1.79 -15.24 6.65
CA PHE A 20 2.92 -15.59 7.50
C PHE A 20 3.68 -14.39 8.08
N PHE A 21 3.72 -13.26 7.36
CA PHE A 21 4.56 -12.11 7.75
C PHE A 21 3.76 -10.92 8.28
N LYS A 22 2.49 -10.76 7.88
CA LYS A 22 1.62 -9.68 8.37
C LYS A 22 0.78 -10.14 9.57
N LYS A 23 1.23 -9.73 10.76
CA LYS A 23 0.58 -10.00 12.06
C LYS A 23 -0.54 -9.00 12.43
N GLY A 24 -0.74 -7.93 11.64
CA GLY A 24 -1.76 -6.92 11.87
C GLY A 24 -3.18 -7.40 11.59
N LYS A 25 -4.17 -6.84 12.30
CA LYS A 25 -5.59 -6.98 11.96
C LYS A 25 -5.88 -6.13 10.73
N ALA A 26 -6.64 -6.68 9.78
CA ALA A 26 -7.17 -5.89 8.68
C ALA A 26 -8.06 -4.79 9.23
N TRP A 27 -8.06 -3.64 8.58
CA TRP A 27 -8.89 -2.53 8.97
C TRP A 27 -10.28 -2.83 8.41
N ASP A 28 -11.23 -3.12 9.29
CA ASP A 28 -12.62 -3.43 8.92
C ASP A 28 -13.35 -2.14 8.47
N ILE A 29 -12.82 -1.51 7.42
CA ILE A 29 -13.23 -0.21 6.89
C ILE A 29 -13.22 -0.26 5.36
N ASN A 30 -14.12 0.48 4.73
CA ASN A 30 -14.18 0.64 3.28
C ASN A 30 -13.90 2.09 2.84
N VAL A 31 -13.67 2.28 1.54
CA VAL A 31 -13.36 3.60 0.96
C VAL A 31 -14.47 4.62 1.20
N ASN A 32 -15.74 4.20 1.18
CA ASN A 32 -16.88 5.08 1.43
C ASN A 32 -16.91 5.61 2.87
N GLN A 33 -16.45 4.81 3.84
CA GLN A 33 -16.29 5.25 5.23
C GLN A 33 -15.09 6.19 5.38
N LEU A 34 -13.98 5.95 4.65
CA LEU A 34 -12.80 6.81 4.69
C LEU A 34 -13.11 8.23 4.22
N ILE A 35 -13.84 8.40 3.11
CA ILE A 35 -14.19 9.73 2.58
C ILE A 35 -15.22 10.50 3.44
N GLN A 36 -15.83 9.85 4.43
CA GLN A 36 -16.74 10.48 5.40
C GLN A 36 -16.00 11.00 6.63
N LEU A 37 -14.70 10.69 6.79
CA LEU A 37 -13.87 11.21 7.88
C LEU A 37 -13.61 12.71 7.70
N PRO A 38 -13.19 13.42 8.76
CA PRO A 38 -12.85 14.84 8.69
C PRO A 38 -11.83 15.12 7.57
N SER A 39 -12.04 16.19 6.81
CA SER A 39 -11.23 16.51 5.62
C SER A 39 -9.75 16.76 5.93
N ASP A 40 -9.42 17.10 7.17
CA ASP A 40 -8.07 17.30 7.69
C ASP A 40 -7.44 16.01 8.24
N SER A 41 -8.17 14.90 8.23
CA SER A 41 -7.70 13.61 8.74
C SER A 41 -6.89 12.82 7.70
N LEU A 42 -5.98 11.98 8.19
CA LEU A 42 -5.23 11.05 7.34
C LEU A 42 -6.15 10.04 6.63
N GLY A 43 -7.20 9.58 7.32
CA GLY A 43 -8.14 8.61 6.76
C GLY A 43 -8.93 9.16 5.57
N PHE A 44 -9.36 10.43 5.64
CA PHE A 44 -10.00 11.10 4.50
C PHE A 44 -9.08 11.14 3.28
N HIS A 45 -7.82 11.55 3.48
CA HIS A 45 -6.83 11.62 2.40
C HIS A 45 -6.48 10.23 1.83
N LEU A 46 -6.45 9.19 2.66
CA LEU A 46 -6.33 7.81 2.20
C LEU A 46 -7.52 7.41 1.31
N GLY A 47 -8.75 7.74 1.73
CA GLY A 47 -9.95 7.53 0.90
C GLY A 47 -9.85 8.22 -0.45
N CYS A 48 -9.42 9.49 -0.48
CA CYS A 48 -9.19 10.23 -1.72
C CYS A 48 -8.11 9.59 -2.61
N PHE A 49 -7.01 9.11 -2.03
CA PHE A 49 -5.94 8.43 -2.76
C PHE A 49 -6.45 7.15 -3.43
N LEU A 50 -7.17 6.31 -2.68
CA LEU A 50 -7.73 5.06 -3.19
C LEU A 50 -8.74 5.30 -4.32
N LEU A 51 -9.62 6.31 -4.18
CA LEU A 51 -10.54 6.69 -5.25
C LEU A 51 -9.82 7.22 -6.49
N LYS A 52 -8.80 8.06 -6.31
CA LYS A 52 -8.04 8.67 -7.41
C LYS A 52 -7.39 7.63 -8.32
N TYR A 53 -6.90 6.54 -7.73
CA TYR A 53 -6.21 5.47 -8.45
C TYR A 53 -7.07 4.21 -8.65
N ASN A 54 -8.35 4.25 -8.27
CA ASN A 54 -9.30 3.14 -8.34
C ASN A 54 -8.77 1.86 -7.65
N PHE A 55 -8.21 2.04 -6.46
CA PHE A 55 -7.68 0.97 -5.61
C PHE A 55 -8.71 0.52 -4.58
N GLU A 56 -8.69 -0.79 -4.30
CA GLU A 56 -9.42 -1.38 -3.19
C GLU A 56 -8.49 -1.53 -1.99
N ILE A 57 -9.03 -1.35 -0.79
CA ILE A 57 -8.29 -1.59 0.45
C ILE A 57 -7.87 -3.05 0.48
N GLN A 58 -6.56 -3.27 0.57
CA GLN A 58 -5.98 -4.60 0.66
C GLN A 58 -5.83 -5.01 2.12
N PRO A 59 -6.58 -6.03 2.60
CA PRO A 59 -6.52 -6.45 3.99
C PRO A 59 -5.08 -6.74 4.44
N LYS A 60 -4.68 -6.17 5.59
CA LYS A 60 -3.33 -6.24 6.21
C LYS A 60 -2.20 -5.49 5.46
N LEU A 61 -2.50 -4.82 4.36
CA LEU A 61 -1.56 -4.02 3.58
C LEU A 61 -1.93 -2.53 3.55
N GLU A 62 -2.94 -2.12 4.31
CA GLU A 62 -3.47 -0.76 4.38
C GLU A 62 -2.39 0.25 4.81
N ASP A 63 -1.49 -0.17 5.71
CA ASP A 63 -0.37 0.64 6.18
C ASP A 63 0.56 1.10 5.03
N HIS A 64 0.66 0.33 3.95
CA HIS A 64 1.51 0.68 2.80
C HIS A 64 0.91 1.86 2.04
N ASP A 65 -0.39 1.80 1.74
CA ASP A 65 -1.09 2.85 0.99
C ASP A 65 -1.06 4.19 1.73
N ILE A 66 -1.02 4.16 3.06
CA ILE A 66 -0.82 5.37 3.88
C ILE A 66 0.52 6.02 3.64
N ILE A 67 1.58 5.26 3.38
CA ILE A 67 2.89 5.85 3.12
C ILE A 67 2.79 6.76 1.91
N HIS A 68 2.09 6.35 0.84
CA HIS A 68 1.89 7.21 -0.33
C HIS A 68 1.27 8.56 0.03
N VAL A 69 0.29 8.55 0.93
CA VAL A 69 -0.38 9.76 1.40
C VAL A 69 0.58 10.62 2.24
N LEU A 70 1.34 10.01 3.16
CA LEU A 70 2.26 10.72 4.05
C LEU A 70 3.49 11.29 3.32
N THR A 71 4.02 10.59 2.32
CA THR A 71 5.19 11.00 1.55
C THR A 71 4.85 11.72 0.26
N ASN A 72 3.55 11.87 -0.04
CA ASN A 72 3.05 12.42 -1.29
C ASN A 72 3.69 11.75 -2.53
N THR A 73 3.86 10.43 -2.47
CA THR A 73 4.45 9.62 -3.56
C THR A 73 3.36 9.05 -4.45
N GLY A 74 3.60 9.08 -5.76
CA GLY A 74 2.67 8.51 -6.74
C GLY A 74 2.67 6.98 -6.74
N ILE A 75 2.04 6.41 -7.78
CA ILE A 75 1.92 4.96 -8.00
C ILE A 75 2.80 4.47 -9.16
N SER A 76 3.67 5.33 -9.69
CA SER A 76 4.58 4.90 -10.75
C SER A 76 5.63 3.94 -10.19
N VAL A 77 6.23 3.11 -11.05
CA VAL A 77 7.31 2.20 -10.63
C VAL A 77 8.47 2.97 -9.99
N VAL A 78 8.78 4.17 -10.50
CA VAL A 78 9.83 5.02 -9.95
C VAL A 78 9.46 5.53 -8.56
N ASP A 79 8.19 5.93 -8.35
CA ASP A 79 7.69 6.37 -7.04
C ASP A 79 7.72 5.24 -6.01
N GLU A 80 7.31 4.03 -6.40
CA GLU A 80 7.34 2.84 -5.55
C GLU A 80 8.76 2.49 -5.11
N ILE A 81 9.70 2.45 -6.06
CA ILE A 81 11.13 2.20 -5.77
C ILE A 81 11.66 3.31 -4.85
N GLY A 82 11.39 4.58 -5.17
CA GLY A 82 11.83 5.71 -4.36
C GLY A 82 11.29 5.64 -2.93
N MET A 83 10.01 5.34 -2.77
CA MET A 83 9.36 5.15 -1.47
C MET A 83 9.98 3.98 -0.70
N GLN A 84 10.29 2.86 -1.35
CA GLN A 84 10.98 1.75 -0.70
C GLN A 84 12.36 2.17 -0.16
N TYR A 85 13.18 2.89 -0.93
CA TYR A 85 14.48 3.41 -0.44
C TYR A 85 14.33 4.44 0.68
N TYR A 86 13.32 5.31 0.59
CA TYR A 86 12.98 6.26 1.66
C TYR A 86 12.66 5.53 2.96
N LEU A 87 11.81 4.50 2.91
CA LEU A 87 11.46 3.70 4.07
C LEU A 87 12.65 2.88 4.60
N TYR A 88 13.51 2.40 3.72
CA TYR A 88 14.75 1.72 4.09
C TYR A 88 15.69 2.62 4.89
N GLY A 89 15.87 3.87 4.44
CA GLY A 89 16.63 4.89 5.17
C GLY A 89 16.06 5.18 6.56
N ASN A 90 14.75 5.04 6.73
CA ASN A 90 14.04 5.17 8.00
C ASN A 90 13.97 3.86 8.82
N GLY A 91 14.72 2.82 8.42
CA GLY A 91 14.86 1.58 9.19
C GLY A 91 13.85 0.48 8.88
N LYS A 92 12.96 0.65 7.88
CA LYS A 92 12.10 -0.45 7.40
C LYS A 92 12.99 -1.58 6.86
N ARG A 93 12.73 -2.80 7.31
CA ARG A 93 13.34 -4.03 6.78
C ARG A 93 12.22 -4.96 6.34
N SER A 94 12.01 -5.08 5.03
CA SER A 94 10.97 -5.92 4.44
C SER A 94 11.52 -6.59 3.17
N LEU A 95 11.02 -7.79 2.86
CA LEU A 95 11.39 -8.53 1.65
C LEU A 95 11.08 -7.74 0.38
N TYR A 96 10.03 -6.92 0.40
CA TYR A 96 9.62 -6.05 -0.71
C TYR A 96 10.59 -4.88 -0.98
N LEU A 97 11.60 -4.67 -0.14
CA LEU A 97 12.69 -3.73 -0.44
C LEU A 97 13.73 -4.33 -1.40
N LEU A 98 13.75 -5.67 -1.52
CA LEU A 98 14.75 -6.42 -2.29
C LEU A 98 14.20 -6.97 -3.62
N MET A 99 12.92 -6.73 -3.90
CA MET A 99 12.19 -7.21 -5.08
C MET A 99 11.85 -6.03 -5.98
#